data_AF-A0A536IPB3-F1
#
_entry.id   AF-A0A536IPB3-F1
#
_cell.length_a   1.000
_cell.length_b   1.000
_cell.length_c   1.000
_cell.angle_alpha   90.00
_cell.angle_beta   90.00
_cell.angle_gamma   90.00
#
_symmetry.space_group_name_H-M   'P 1'
#
loop_
_entity.id
_entity.type
_entity.pdbx_description
1 polymer ?
#
loop_
_entity_poly.entity_id
_entity_poly.type
_entity_poly.pdbx_seq_one_letter_code
_entity_poly.pdbx_strand_id
1 'polypeptide(L)'
;MDGLWRRVSDRSRRELHDRSGRGHRPRRFHIHAPAPHRTGGGSLRPADGDAPGRLHLPPRPDLRALRPRLGSERGSATVELALAAPVLLLVLVSLVDLGRVANTYAMVRAASVEGARYAIVHQTADTGAIATYVRGRAALVDGARLEVTATFYDGAHWQPWRPTPFASPYPSTMPVRIEVRYPIAGSAVVIGRFFPGATSATTTMDAHP
;
A
#
# COMPACT_ATOMS: atom_id res chain seq x y z
N MET A 1 16.74 -14.08 -49.14
CA MET A 1 15.94 -15.12 -48.45
C MET A 1 15.26 -14.43 -47.30
N ASP A 2 14.17 -13.78 -47.67
CA ASP A 2 13.54 -12.66 -47.00
C ASP A 2 12.10 -13.05 -46.67
N GLY A 3 11.63 -12.66 -45.49
CA GLY A 3 10.21 -12.60 -45.21
C GLY A 3 9.68 -13.70 -44.30
N LEU A 4 9.83 -13.52 -42.99
CA LEU A 4 8.93 -14.15 -42.03
C LEU A 4 8.79 -13.41 -40.68
N TRP A 5 8.69 -12.07 -40.71
CA TRP A 5 8.40 -11.28 -39.49
C TRP A 5 7.33 -10.21 -39.67
N ARG A 6 6.34 -10.45 -40.55
CA ARG A 6 5.18 -9.56 -40.71
C ARG A 6 3.87 -10.30 -40.46
N ARG A 7 3.41 -10.28 -39.21
CA ARG A 7 2.00 -10.01 -38.87
C ARG A 7 1.78 -10.10 -37.36
N VAL A 8 0.81 -9.30 -36.91
CA VAL A 8 0.27 -9.23 -35.54
C VAL A 8 0.96 -8.23 -34.61
N SER A 9 0.97 -6.97 -35.03
CA SER A 9 0.98 -5.83 -34.11
C SER A 9 0.18 -4.69 -34.71
N ASP A 10 -1.14 -4.86 -34.83
CA ASP A 10 -2.02 -3.74 -35.19
C ASP A 10 -3.45 -3.95 -34.69
N ARG A 11 -3.68 -3.74 -33.39
CA ARG A 11 -5.03 -3.52 -32.84
C ARG A 11 -4.99 -2.93 -31.42
N SER A 12 -4.57 -1.67 -31.29
CA SER A 12 -4.88 -0.87 -30.07
C SER A 12 -4.39 0.58 -30.19
N ARG A 13 -4.66 1.23 -31.33
CA ARG A 13 -4.32 2.65 -31.53
C ARG A 13 -5.48 3.42 -32.15
N ARG A 14 -6.62 3.36 -31.48
CA ARG A 14 -7.71 4.32 -31.65
C ARG A 14 -8.37 4.53 -30.31
N GLU A 15 -7.96 5.59 -29.64
CA GLU A 15 -8.82 6.47 -28.85
C GLU A 15 -7.95 7.56 -28.23
N LEU A 16 -8.57 8.73 -28.04
CA LEU A 16 -8.04 9.92 -27.37
C LEU A 16 -7.27 10.92 -28.27
N HIS A 17 -7.99 11.46 -29.26
CA HIS A 17 -7.81 12.87 -29.61
C HIS A 17 -8.78 13.72 -28.77
N ASP A 18 -8.18 14.45 -27.85
CA ASP A 18 -8.49 15.82 -27.43
C ASP A 18 -9.75 16.47 -28.03
N ARG A 19 -10.73 16.75 -27.15
CA ARG A 19 -11.60 17.94 -27.27
C ARG A 19 -11.82 18.55 -25.90
N SER A 20 -10.88 19.41 -25.53
CA SER A 20 -11.13 20.79 -25.08
C SER A 20 -12.56 21.14 -24.63
N GLY A 21 -12.65 21.57 -23.36
CA GLY A 21 -13.89 21.92 -22.69
C GLY A 21 -14.72 23.04 -23.32
N ARG A 22 -16.02 22.95 -23.09
CA ARG A 22 -16.95 24.07 -23.13
C ARG A 22 -17.74 24.08 -21.82
N GLY A 23 -17.69 25.24 -21.15
CA GLY A 23 -18.34 25.46 -19.88
C GLY A 23 -19.85 25.25 -19.96
N HIS A 24 -20.34 24.35 -19.12
CA HIS A 24 -21.76 24.22 -18.84
C HIS A 24 -22.08 25.09 -17.62
N ARG A 25 -22.64 26.27 -17.86
CA ARG A 25 -23.25 27.10 -16.80
C ARG A 25 -24.58 26.45 -16.39
N PRO A 26 -24.89 26.35 -15.09
CA PRO A 26 -26.16 25.83 -14.64
C PRO A 26 -27.28 26.82 -14.96
N ARG A 27 -28.34 26.34 -15.63
CA ARG A 27 -29.57 27.09 -15.85
C ARG A 27 -30.34 27.17 -14.52
N ARG A 28 -30.40 28.37 -13.93
CA ARG A 28 -31.31 28.69 -12.82
C ARG A 28 -32.75 28.65 -13.34
N PHE A 29 -33.54 27.72 -12.85
CA PHE A 29 -34.99 27.77 -12.96
C PHE A 29 -35.52 28.79 -11.94
N HIS A 30 -35.98 29.93 -12.44
CA HIS A 30 -36.77 30.87 -11.66
C HIS A 30 -38.22 30.37 -11.64
N ILE A 31 -38.66 29.86 -10.48
CA ILE A 31 -40.08 29.59 -10.24
C ILE A 31 -40.73 30.94 -9.94
N HIS A 32 -41.51 31.44 -10.89
CA HIS A 32 -42.40 32.57 -10.66
C HIS A 32 -43.49 32.14 -9.67
N ALA A 33 -43.45 32.67 -8.46
CA ALA A 33 -44.59 32.63 -7.55
C ALA A 33 -45.65 33.63 -8.05
N PRO A 34 -46.93 33.23 -8.21
CA PRO A 34 -47.99 34.17 -8.53
C PRO A 34 -48.27 35.07 -7.32
N ALA A 35 -48.43 36.36 -7.58
CA ALA A 35 -48.81 37.36 -6.59
C ALA A 35 -50.23 37.08 -6.07
N PRO A 36 -50.52 37.27 -4.77
CA PRO A 36 -51.87 37.15 -4.26
C PRO A 36 -52.73 38.32 -4.75
N HIS A 37 -53.83 37.97 -5.40
CA HIS A 37 -54.89 38.87 -5.81
C HIS A 37 -55.53 39.50 -4.56
N ARG A 38 -55.40 40.83 -4.44
CA ARG A 38 -55.98 41.63 -3.38
C ARG A 38 -57.43 41.92 -3.76
N THR A 39 -58.36 41.07 -3.33
CA THR A 39 -59.79 41.30 -3.48
C THR A 39 -60.33 42.17 -2.36
N GLY A 40 -61.19 43.09 -2.78
CA GLY A 40 -61.67 44.26 -2.05
C GLY A 40 -62.38 43.95 -0.74
N GLY A 41 -62.32 44.95 0.13
CA GLY A 41 -63.14 45.03 1.33
C GLY A 41 -64.62 45.05 0.97
N GLY A 42 -65.35 44.12 1.56
CA GLY A 42 -66.79 44.19 1.74
C GLY A 42 -67.06 44.20 3.23
N SER A 43 -67.45 45.36 3.77
CA SER A 43 -68.02 45.46 5.11
C SER A 43 -69.39 44.79 5.10
N LEU A 44 -69.51 43.63 5.73
CA LEU A 44 -70.79 43.06 6.11
C LEU A 44 -70.77 42.91 7.63
N ARG A 45 -71.51 43.79 8.30
CA ARG A 45 -71.95 43.61 9.69
C ARG A 45 -72.98 42.48 9.70
N PRO A 46 -72.82 41.42 10.50
CA PRO A 46 -73.94 40.65 11.00
C PRO A 46 -74.30 41.14 12.40
N ALA A 47 -75.60 41.15 12.63
CA ALA A 47 -76.28 41.63 13.80
C ALA A 47 -75.91 40.88 15.09
N ASP A 48 -76.21 41.56 16.19
CA ASP A 48 -76.31 41.02 17.54
C ASP A 48 -77.05 39.69 17.55
N GLY A 49 -76.38 38.67 18.09
CA GLY A 49 -76.90 37.34 18.30
C GLY A 49 -76.13 36.70 19.44
N ASP A 50 -76.72 36.75 20.62
CA ASP A 50 -76.25 36.11 21.84
C ASP A 50 -76.13 34.60 21.61
N ALA A 51 -74.89 34.10 21.52
CA ALA A 51 -74.59 32.69 21.33
C ALA A 51 -73.92 32.17 22.62
N PRO A 52 -74.64 31.45 23.50
CA PRO A 52 -74.05 30.88 24.68
C PRO A 52 -73.22 29.65 24.31
N GLY A 53 -71.98 29.60 24.80
CA GLY A 53 -71.17 28.38 24.80
C GLY A 53 -70.15 28.25 23.65
N ARG A 54 -69.24 29.22 23.51
CA ARG A 54 -67.98 28.95 22.80
C ARG A 54 -67.06 28.14 23.71
N LEU A 55 -66.97 26.84 23.45
CA LEU A 55 -65.96 25.96 24.04
C LEU A 55 -64.57 26.57 23.74
N HIS A 56 -63.87 27.05 24.77
CA HIS A 56 -62.50 27.52 24.67
C HIS A 56 -61.61 26.33 24.32
N LEU A 57 -61.38 26.08 23.03
CA LEU A 57 -60.38 25.11 22.61
C LEU A 57 -59.00 25.71 22.93
N PRO A 58 -58.14 25.03 23.71
CA PRO A 58 -56.79 25.50 23.93
C PRO A 58 -56.04 25.58 22.59
N PRO A 59 -55.08 26.51 22.44
CA PRO A 59 -54.25 26.58 21.25
C PRO A 59 -53.57 25.24 21.04
N ARG A 60 -53.81 24.60 19.89
CA ARG A 60 -53.16 23.33 19.54
C ARG A 60 -51.64 23.56 19.60
N PRO A 61 -50.88 22.74 20.34
CA PRO A 61 -49.43 22.86 20.34
C PRO A 61 -48.94 22.71 18.91
N ASP A 62 -48.07 23.62 18.47
CA ASP A 62 -47.49 23.56 17.14
C ASP A 62 -46.58 22.34 17.05
N LEU A 63 -47.15 21.23 16.56
CA LEU A 63 -46.46 19.96 16.37
C LEU A 63 -45.31 20.08 15.34
N ARG A 64 -45.14 21.22 14.66
CA ARG A 64 -43.96 21.48 13.83
C ARG A 64 -42.69 21.69 14.65
N ALA A 65 -42.77 22.08 15.91
CA ALA A 65 -41.63 22.15 16.83
C ALA A 65 -41.16 20.77 17.31
N LEU A 66 -41.99 19.73 17.14
CA LEU A 66 -41.67 18.34 17.47
C LEU A 66 -41.13 17.55 16.28
N ARG A 67 -40.79 18.19 15.16
CA ARG A 67 -39.95 17.51 14.17
C ARG A 67 -38.63 17.20 14.85
N PRO A 68 -38.26 15.92 15.05
CA PRO A 68 -36.90 15.60 15.41
C PRO A 68 -36.06 16.25 14.34
N ARG A 69 -35.06 17.03 14.76
CA ARG A 69 -33.94 17.31 13.88
C ARG A 69 -33.35 15.94 13.59
N LEU A 70 -33.83 15.29 12.54
CA LEU A 70 -33.16 14.17 11.88
C LEU A 70 -31.85 14.78 11.44
N GLY A 71 -30.89 14.77 12.37
CA GLY A 71 -29.55 15.26 12.20
C GLY A 71 -29.03 14.63 10.93
N SER A 72 -28.50 15.46 10.06
CA SER A 72 -27.98 15.03 8.77
C SER A 72 -26.84 14.02 8.99
N GLU A 73 -27.16 12.73 9.12
CA GLU A 73 -26.21 11.62 9.26
C GLU A 73 -25.20 11.57 8.11
N ARG A 74 -25.57 12.16 6.96
CA ARG A 74 -24.72 12.33 5.78
C ARG A 74 -23.41 13.09 6.08
N GLY A 75 -23.39 13.96 7.10
CA GLY A 75 -22.18 14.64 7.55
C GLY A 75 -21.32 13.81 8.52
N SER A 76 -21.95 12.97 9.35
CA SER A 76 -21.27 12.17 10.38
C SER A 76 -20.33 11.15 9.75
N ALA A 77 -20.80 10.41 8.74
CA ALA A 77 -20.00 9.40 8.05
C ALA A 77 -18.73 9.97 7.40
N THR A 78 -18.78 11.20 6.88
CA THR A 78 -17.62 11.87 6.28
C THR A 78 -16.59 12.26 7.35
N VAL A 79 -17.04 12.73 8.51
CA VAL A 79 -16.17 13.10 9.63
C VAL A 79 -15.56 11.86 10.30
N GLU A 80 -16.35 10.80 10.49
CA GLU A 80 -15.87 9.51 11.01
C GLU A 80 -14.78 8.90 10.11
N LEU A 81 -14.98 8.93 8.79
CA LEU A 81 -13.96 8.48 7.84
C LEU A 81 -12.73 9.38 7.87
N ALA A 82 -12.88 10.70 7.99
CA ALA A 82 -11.74 11.63 8.07
C ALA A 82 -10.86 11.38 9.31
N LEU A 83 -11.45 10.94 10.42
CA LEU A 83 -10.73 10.57 11.64
C LEU A 83 -10.12 9.16 11.56
N ALA A 84 -10.78 8.21 10.90
CA ALA A 84 -10.27 6.84 10.71
C ALA A 84 -9.19 6.75 9.61
N ALA A 85 -9.29 7.58 8.57
CA ALA A 85 -8.39 7.61 7.42
C ALA A 85 -6.89 7.66 7.79
N PRO A 86 -6.40 8.53 8.69
CA PRO A 86 -4.98 8.55 9.05
C PRO A 86 -4.51 7.22 9.66
N VAL A 87 -5.31 6.58 10.52
CA VAL A 87 -4.99 5.28 11.11
C VAL A 87 -4.98 4.20 10.04
N LEU A 88 -5.98 4.19 9.16
CA LEU A 88 -6.05 3.25 8.04
C LEU A 88 -4.84 3.40 7.11
N LEU A 89 -4.42 4.62 6.80
CA LEU A 89 -3.23 4.88 5.99
C LEU A 89 -1.96 4.36 6.67
N LEU A 90 -1.79 4.56 7.98
CA LEU A 90 -0.66 4.02 8.73
C LEU A 90 -0.62 2.48 8.67
N VAL A 91 -1.76 1.82 8.82
CA VAL A 91 -1.86 0.36 8.72
C VAL A 91 -1.52 -0.12 7.31
N LEU A 92 -2.04 0.53 6.28
CA LEU A 92 -1.76 0.18 4.88
C LEU A 92 -0.28 0.35 4.53
N VAL A 93 0.34 1.46 4.92
CA VAL A 93 1.78 1.68 4.69
C VAL A 93 2.60 0.65 5.46
N SER A 94 2.23 0.32 6.69
CA SER A 94 2.91 -0.71 7.50
C SER A 94 2.82 -2.10 6.86
N LEU A 95 1.68 -2.43 6.23
CA LEU A 95 1.51 -3.71 5.53
C LEU A 95 2.38 -3.80 4.28
N VAL A 96 2.50 -2.71 3.52
CA VAL A 96 3.40 -2.65 2.36
C VAL A 96 4.86 -2.81 2.80
N ASP A 97 5.26 -2.14 3.88
CA ASP A 97 6.59 -2.29 4.48
C ASP A 97 6.86 -3.73 4.90
N LEU A 98 5.91 -4.39 5.57
CA LEU A 98 6.04 -5.78 5.98
C LEU A 98 6.22 -6.72 4.79
N GLY A 99 5.45 -6.51 3.71
CA GLY A 99 5.60 -7.26 2.47
C GLY A 99 6.98 -7.09 1.83
N ARG A 100 7.53 -5.86 1.83
CA ARG A 100 8.89 -5.58 1.33
C ARG A 100 9.97 -6.26 2.16
N VAL A 101 9.84 -6.26 3.48
CA VAL A 101 10.78 -6.95 4.39
C VAL A 101 10.73 -8.46 4.14
N ALA A 102 9.53 -9.05 4.06
CA ALA A 102 9.36 -10.48 3.79
C ALA A 102 9.94 -10.89 2.43
N ASN A 103 9.71 -10.08 1.38
CA ASN A 103 10.29 -10.32 0.06
C ASN A 103 11.83 -10.24 0.09
N THR A 104 12.39 -9.25 0.78
CA THR A 104 13.84 -9.09 0.96
C THR A 104 14.44 -10.33 1.64
N TYR A 105 13.82 -10.80 2.73
CA TYR A 105 14.25 -12.00 3.44
C TYR A 105 14.26 -13.23 2.54
N ALA A 106 13.17 -13.46 1.79
CA ALA A 106 13.07 -14.59 0.87
C ALA A 106 14.14 -14.55 -0.23
N MET A 107 14.40 -13.38 -0.81
CA MET A 107 15.42 -13.20 -1.83
C MET A 107 16.83 -13.41 -1.31
N VAL A 108 17.19 -12.80 -0.17
CA VAL A 108 18.53 -12.97 0.44
C VAL A 108 18.75 -14.44 0.79
N ARG A 109 17.74 -15.11 1.35
CA ARG A 109 17.83 -16.55 1.67
C ARG A 109 18.08 -17.39 0.43
N ALA A 110 17.36 -17.15 -0.66
CA ALA A 110 17.59 -17.86 -1.92
C ALA A 110 18.98 -17.57 -2.50
N ALA A 111 19.44 -16.32 -2.42
CA ALA A 111 20.77 -15.92 -2.88
C ALA A 111 21.89 -16.57 -2.06
N SER A 112 21.74 -16.71 -0.73
CA SER A 112 22.72 -17.40 0.12
C SER A 112 22.88 -18.88 -0.25
N VAL A 113 21.77 -19.59 -0.51
CA VAL A 113 21.80 -21.00 -0.94
C VAL A 113 22.58 -21.15 -2.24
N GLU A 114 22.24 -20.31 -3.22
CA GLU A 114 22.88 -20.38 -4.53
C GLU A 114 24.34 -19.94 -4.45
N GLY A 115 24.67 -18.97 -3.60
CA GLY A 115 26.05 -18.59 -3.30
C GLY A 115 26.88 -19.72 -2.69
N ALA A 116 26.28 -20.50 -1.81
CA ALA A 116 26.95 -21.64 -1.18
C ALA A 116 27.26 -22.73 -2.22
N ARG A 117 26.31 -23.03 -3.12
CA ARG A 117 26.54 -23.92 -4.27
C ARG A 117 27.59 -23.38 -5.22
N TYR A 118 27.53 -22.09 -5.52
CA TYR A 118 28.51 -21.42 -6.38
C TYR A 118 29.93 -21.59 -5.83
N ALA A 119 30.11 -21.41 -4.52
CA ALA A 119 31.38 -21.59 -3.84
C ALA A 119 31.90 -23.04 -3.90
N ILE A 120 31.02 -24.04 -3.72
CA ILE A 120 31.37 -25.47 -3.83
C ILE A 120 31.85 -25.82 -5.26
N VAL A 121 31.16 -25.29 -6.28
CA VAL A 121 31.49 -25.54 -7.69
C VAL A 121 32.75 -24.77 -8.12
N HIS A 122 32.93 -23.55 -7.62
CA HIS A 122 34.04 -22.65 -7.98
C HIS A 122 35.00 -22.46 -6.79
N GLN A 123 35.68 -23.55 -6.41
CA GLN A 123 36.54 -23.58 -5.22
C GLN A 123 37.72 -22.59 -5.28
N THR A 124 38.13 -22.20 -6.48
CA THR A 124 39.20 -21.22 -6.72
C THR A 124 38.68 -19.78 -6.78
N ALA A 125 37.37 -19.57 -6.71
CA ALA A 125 36.79 -18.23 -6.65
C ALA A 125 37.07 -17.62 -5.27
N ASP A 126 37.45 -16.34 -5.27
CA ASP A 126 37.63 -15.59 -4.05
C ASP A 126 36.28 -15.18 -3.42
N THR A 127 36.34 -14.70 -2.18
CA THR A 127 35.14 -14.23 -1.48
C THR A 127 34.46 -13.06 -2.21
N GLY A 128 35.22 -12.27 -2.96
CA GLY A 128 34.70 -11.17 -3.79
C GLY A 128 33.80 -11.66 -4.91
N ALA A 129 34.20 -12.71 -5.63
CA ALA A 129 33.41 -13.34 -6.68
C ALA A 129 32.14 -13.99 -6.12
N ILE A 130 32.24 -14.70 -4.98
CA ILE A 130 31.08 -15.28 -4.29
C ILE A 130 30.10 -14.17 -3.86
N ALA A 131 30.61 -13.09 -3.26
CA ALA A 131 29.78 -11.95 -2.84
C ALA A 131 29.12 -11.25 -4.04
N THR A 132 29.83 -11.11 -5.15
CA THR A 132 29.29 -10.56 -6.41
C THR A 132 28.17 -11.43 -6.95
N TYR A 133 28.36 -12.75 -6.94
CA TYR A 133 27.35 -13.71 -7.36
C TYR A 133 26.09 -13.62 -6.47
N VAL A 134 26.25 -13.63 -5.14
CA VAL A 134 25.15 -13.49 -4.18
C VAL A 134 24.39 -12.18 -4.40
N ARG A 135 25.10 -11.05 -4.54
CA ARG A 135 24.47 -9.73 -4.80
C ARG A 135 23.71 -9.71 -6.13
N GLY A 136 24.24 -10.34 -7.17
CA GLY A 136 23.56 -10.46 -8.46
C GLY A 136 22.24 -11.23 -8.39
N ARG A 137 22.12 -12.19 -7.47
CA ARG A 137 20.88 -12.95 -7.23
C ARG A 137 19.89 -12.20 -6.33
N ALA A 138 20.35 -11.22 -5.56
CA ALA A 138 19.54 -10.37 -4.69
C ALA A 138 19.23 -8.99 -5.32
N ALA A 139 18.94 -8.94 -6.63
CA ALA A 139 18.88 -7.70 -7.42
C ALA A 139 17.89 -6.61 -6.95
N LEU A 140 16.84 -6.97 -6.19
CA LEU A 140 15.87 -6.00 -5.64
C LEU A 140 16.34 -5.37 -4.32
N VAL A 141 17.47 -5.83 -3.76
CA VAL A 141 18.11 -5.29 -2.58
C VAL A 141 19.31 -4.47 -3.01
N ASP A 142 19.56 -3.34 -2.33
CA ASP A 142 20.78 -2.56 -2.54
C ASP A 142 22.00 -3.41 -2.18
N GLY A 143 22.64 -4.00 -3.20
CA GLY A 143 23.76 -4.92 -3.05
C GLY A 143 24.95 -4.32 -2.33
N ALA A 144 25.11 -2.99 -2.33
CA ALA A 144 26.16 -2.29 -1.58
C ALA A 144 25.97 -2.40 -0.06
N ARG A 145 24.75 -2.69 0.40
CA ARG A 145 24.41 -2.87 1.81
C ARG A 145 24.42 -4.34 2.25
N LEU A 146 24.72 -5.26 1.33
CA LEU A 146 24.85 -6.68 1.63
C LEU A 146 26.31 -7.00 2.00
N GLU A 147 26.51 -7.31 3.28
CA GLU A 147 27.74 -7.90 3.80
C GLU A 147 27.64 -9.41 3.62
N VAL A 148 28.51 -9.99 2.80
CA VAL A 148 28.53 -11.42 2.51
C VAL A 148 29.81 -12.01 3.08
N THR A 149 29.67 -13.00 3.95
CA THR A 149 30.77 -13.75 4.53
C THR A 149 30.65 -15.21 4.10
N ALA A 150 31.73 -15.75 3.54
CA ALA A 150 31.83 -17.16 3.17
C ALA A 150 32.79 -17.86 4.12
N THR A 151 32.41 -19.05 4.59
CA THR A 151 33.23 -19.91 5.44
C THR A 151 33.10 -21.36 5.01
N PHE A 152 34.13 -22.15 5.27
CA PHE A 152 34.10 -23.60 5.08
C PHE A 152 34.43 -24.29 6.41
N TYR A 153 33.95 -25.51 6.59
CA TYR A 153 34.24 -26.29 7.78
C TYR A 153 35.39 -27.26 7.52
N ASP A 154 36.46 -27.14 8.32
CA ASP A 154 37.71 -27.91 8.15
C ASP A 154 37.67 -29.32 8.80
N GLY A 155 36.54 -29.69 9.39
CA GLY A 155 36.37 -30.91 10.19
C GLY A 155 36.24 -30.66 11.69
N ALA A 156 36.69 -29.50 12.18
CA ALA A 156 36.64 -29.11 13.59
C ALA A 156 36.06 -27.69 13.81
N HIS A 157 36.38 -26.73 12.95
CA HIS A 157 36.00 -25.33 13.09
C HIS A 157 35.55 -24.72 11.75
N TRP A 158 34.76 -23.64 11.84
CA TRP A 158 34.46 -22.79 10.69
C TRP A 158 35.64 -21.86 10.42
N GLN A 159 36.18 -21.97 9.21
CA GLN A 159 37.32 -21.17 8.75
C GLN A 159 36.86 -20.16 7.70
N PRO A 160 37.49 -18.97 7.62
CA PRO A 160 37.27 -18.02 6.53
C PRO A 160 37.51 -18.69 5.17
N TRP A 161 36.68 -18.35 4.18
CA TRP A 161 36.82 -18.88 2.83
C TRP A 161 38.23 -18.68 2.27
N ARG A 162 38.79 -19.73 1.67
CA ARG A 162 40.09 -19.70 0.99
C ARG A 162 39.92 -20.23 -0.43
N PRO A 163 40.33 -19.46 -1.45
CA PRO A 163 40.33 -19.92 -2.84
C PRO A 163 41.48 -20.91 -3.05
N THR A 164 41.29 -22.16 -2.61
CA THR A 164 42.26 -23.23 -2.79
C THR A 164 41.54 -24.47 -3.31
N PRO A 165 42.06 -25.13 -4.35
CA PRO A 165 41.48 -26.39 -4.81
C PRO A 165 41.57 -27.42 -3.67
N PHE A 166 40.44 -28.03 -3.31
CA PHE A 166 40.45 -29.06 -2.27
C PHE A 166 41.22 -30.29 -2.79
N ALA A 167 42.14 -30.82 -1.98
CA ALA A 167 42.86 -32.06 -2.32
C ALA A 167 41.86 -33.22 -2.40
N SER A 168 41.83 -33.96 -3.51
CA SER A 168 40.86 -35.07 -3.72
C SER A 168 41.59 -36.42 -3.78
N PRO A 169 41.01 -37.49 -3.21
CA PRO A 169 39.91 -38.18 -3.88
C PRO A 169 38.61 -38.29 -3.05
N TYR A 170 38.10 -37.17 -2.49
CA TYR A 170 36.90 -36.97 -1.63
C TYR A 170 37.16 -37.06 -0.11
N PRO A 171 36.54 -36.17 0.70
CA PRO A 171 35.10 -35.87 0.70
C PRO A 171 34.72 -34.49 0.13
N SER A 172 33.86 -34.50 -0.90
CA SER A 172 32.87 -33.45 -1.12
C SER A 172 31.84 -33.58 0.00
N THR A 173 32.23 -33.29 1.23
CA THR A 173 31.34 -33.31 2.39
C THR A 173 31.60 -32.11 3.29
N MET A 174 32.62 -31.28 3.00
CA MET A 174 32.91 -30.08 3.78
C MET A 174 31.74 -29.10 3.65
N PRO A 175 30.98 -28.87 4.74
CA PRO A 175 29.93 -27.87 4.74
C PRO A 175 30.49 -26.49 4.37
N VAL A 176 29.79 -25.78 3.50
CA VAL A 176 30.06 -24.37 3.19
C VAL A 176 28.94 -23.54 3.79
N ARG A 177 29.31 -22.45 4.48
CA ARG A 177 28.38 -21.53 5.08
C ARG A 177 28.51 -20.16 4.44
N ILE A 178 27.38 -19.65 3.96
CA ILE A 178 27.24 -18.27 3.48
C ILE A 178 26.35 -17.52 4.47
N GLU A 179 26.94 -16.48 5.07
CA GLU A 179 26.24 -15.54 5.91
C GLU A 179 26.04 -14.25 5.15
N VAL A 180 24.79 -13.80 5.07
CA VAL A 180 24.46 -12.51 4.46
C VAL A 180 23.82 -11.63 5.52
N ARG A 181 24.47 -10.51 5.79
CA ARG A 181 23.98 -9.48 6.69
C ARG A 181 23.49 -8.28 5.86
N TYR A 182 22.30 -7.79 6.21
CA TYR A 182 21.65 -6.72 5.47
C TYR A 182 20.82 -5.80 6.37
N PRO A 183 20.74 -4.49 6.07
CA PRO A 183 19.99 -3.56 6.89
C PRO A 183 18.48 -3.60 6.62
N ILE A 184 17.68 -3.74 7.67
CA ILE A 184 16.21 -3.73 7.60
C ILE A 184 15.69 -2.30 7.37
N ALA A 185 16.41 -1.29 7.88
CA ALA A 185 16.08 0.12 7.66
C ALA A 185 16.15 0.55 6.18
N GLY A 186 16.81 -0.23 5.31
CA GLY A 186 16.86 0.03 3.88
C GLY A 186 15.60 -0.41 3.11
N SER A 187 14.80 -1.33 3.66
CA SER A 187 13.65 -1.94 2.97
C SER A 187 12.29 -1.47 3.48
N ALA A 188 12.23 -0.80 4.65
CA ALA A 188 10.98 -0.34 5.26
C ALA A 188 11.03 1.16 5.62
N VAL A 189 10.11 1.94 5.05
CA VAL A 189 10.07 3.40 5.18
C VAL A 189 9.55 3.84 6.55
N VAL A 190 8.54 3.16 7.06
CA VAL A 190 7.95 3.39 8.39
C VAL A 190 8.72 2.59 9.42
N ILE A 191 8.93 1.29 9.22
CA ILE A 191 9.59 0.46 10.24
C ILE A 191 11.04 0.94 10.47
N GLY A 192 11.79 1.25 9.40
CA GLY A 192 13.16 1.75 9.51
C GLY A 192 13.28 3.14 10.16
N ARG A 193 12.23 3.97 10.07
CA ARG A 193 12.22 5.34 10.60
C ARG A 193 11.75 5.42 12.06
N PHE A 194 10.81 4.57 12.47
CA PHE A 194 10.26 4.57 13.83
C PHE A 194 10.92 3.55 14.76
N PHE A 195 11.61 2.55 14.21
CA PHE A 195 12.32 1.52 14.99
C PHE A 195 13.79 1.42 14.58
N PRO A 196 14.61 2.46 14.87
CA PRO A 196 16.00 2.51 14.45
C PRO A 196 16.88 1.41 15.08
N GLY A 197 16.42 0.71 16.11
CA GLY A 197 17.13 -0.41 16.74
C GLY A 197 17.11 -1.71 15.95
N ALA A 198 16.24 -1.85 14.93
CA ALA A 198 16.22 -3.00 14.03
C ALA A 198 17.20 -2.79 12.86
N THR A 199 18.49 -2.71 13.15
CA THR A 199 19.48 -2.20 12.18
C THR A 199 19.94 -3.24 11.15
N SER A 200 19.88 -4.54 11.47
CA SER A 200 20.38 -5.58 10.58
C SER A 200 19.74 -6.94 10.84
N ALA A 201 19.45 -7.68 9.78
CA ALA A 201 19.14 -9.10 9.82
C ALA A 201 20.32 -9.90 9.24
N THR A 202 20.54 -11.08 9.79
CA THR A 202 21.54 -12.04 9.30
C THR A 202 20.82 -13.30 8.86
N THR A 203 21.08 -13.74 7.64
CA THR A 203 20.66 -15.06 7.15
C THR A 203 21.90 -15.92 6.97
N THR A 204 21.99 -16.98 7.77
CA THR A 204 23.02 -18.01 7.65
C THR A 204 22.46 -19.18 6.84
N MET A 205 23.21 -19.65 5.85
CA MET A 205 22.87 -20.85 5.10
C MET A 205 24.05 -21.80 5.03
N ASP A 206 23.81 -23.03 5.47
CA ASP A 206 24.74 -24.14 5.37
C ASP A 206 24.39 -24.96 4.13
N ALA A 207 25.35 -25.13 3.23
CA ALA A 207 25.26 -26.07 2.14
C ALA A 207 26.14 -27.26 2.44
N HIS A 208 25.52 -28.44 2.37
CA HIS A 208 26.25 -29.67 2.23
C HIS A 208 26.29 -30.01 0.73
N PRO A 209 27.45 -30.45 0.22
CA PRO A 209 27.59 -30.96 -1.15
C PRO A 209 26.67 -32.14 -1.47
#